data_AF-H0EBI4-F1
#
_entry.id   AF-H0EBI4-F1
#
_cell.length_a   1.000
_cell.length_b   1.000
_cell.length_c   1.000
_cell.angle_alpha   90.00
_cell.angle_beta   90.00
_cell.angle_gamma   90.00
#
_symmetry.space_group_name_H-M   'P 1'
#
loop_
_entity.id
_entity.type
_entity.pdbx_description
1 polymer ?
#
loop_
_entity_poly.entity_id
_entity_poly.type
_entity_poly.pdbx_seq_one_letter_code
_entity_poly.pdbx_strand_id
1 'polypeptide(L)'
;MSTNDPFAGAGGPGREPTQEELLAAYEEQIRNVRVEDVVVQSLASLIELGGRRAGLAPGALGERDPAQLQVAIEAIKALQPVAEPLLGPNAAQVQQALSQLQIAYAKLAEGGAPGEDPTGPLGADVSPAGAGGEDAAPAAPQQKQEPGPVESGRLWIPGQ
;
A
#
# COMPACT_ATOMS: atom_id res chain seq x y z
N MET A 1 -31.00 45.83 -45.22
CA MET A 1 -29.73 45.22 -45.66
C MET A 1 -29.02 44.74 -44.41
N SER A 2 -28.91 43.42 -44.28
CA SER A 2 -28.37 42.73 -43.11
C SER A 2 -26.90 43.07 -42.87
N THR A 3 -26.58 43.41 -41.62
CA THR A 3 -25.21 43.38 -41.11
C THR A 3 -24.75 41.93 -41.09
N ASN A 4 -23.79 41.61 -41.94
CA ASN A 4 -23.05 40.35 -41.91
C ASN A 4 -21.92 40.56 -40.89
N ASP A 5 -22.05 39.97 -39.70
CA ASP A 5 -21.00 39.94 -38.67
C ASP A 5 -20.07 38.76 -38.96
N PRO A 6 -18.82 38.98 -39.42
CA PRO A 6 -17.92 37.89 -39.82
C PRO A 6 -17.17 37.24 -38.63
N PHE A 7 -17.53 37.56 -37.38
CA PHE A 7 -16.80 37.10 -36.18
C PHE A 7 -17.55 36.07 -35.33
N ALA A 8 -18.61 35.45 -35.84
CA ALA A 8 -19.34 34.37 -35.15
C ALA A 8 -18.60 33.01 -35.21
N GLY A 9 -17.29 32.98 -34.91
CA GLY A 9 -16.48 31.77 -35.07
C GLY A 9 -15.19 31.77 -34.25
N ALA A 10 -15.30 31.66 -32.92
CA ALA A 10 -14.32 31.02 -32.03
C ALA A 10 -14.86 30.99 -30.59
N GLY A 11 -15.39 29.84 -30.16
CA GLY A 11 -15.58 29.49 -28.75
C GLY A 11 -16.51 30.36 -27.90
N GLY A 12 -17.82 30.10 -27.99
CA GLY A 12 -18.77 30.57 -26.96
C GLY A 12 -18.65 29.78 -25.65
N PRO A 13 -18.95 30.40 -24.49
CA PRO A 13 -18.98 29.71 -23.20
C PRO A 13 -20.03 28.59 -23.22
N GLY A 14 -19.61 27.34 -23.03
CA GLY A 14 -20.48 26.16 -22.95
C GLY A 14 -20.33 25.12 -24.05
N ARG A 15 -19.41 25.28 -25.02
CA ARG A 15 -19.07 24.18 -25.94
C ARG A 15 -18.11 23.19 -25.27
N GLU A 16 -18.28 21.90 -25.56
CA GLU A 16 -17.27 20.90 -25.21
C GLU A 16 -15.95 21.21 -25.94
N PRO A 17 -14.79 21.05 -25.27
CA PRO A 17 -13.49 21.23 -25.90
C PRO A 17 -13.33 20.31 -27.12
N THR A 18 -12.72 20.81 -28.19
CA THR A 18 -12.39 19.94 -29.34
C THR A 18 -11.25 18.99 -28.97
N GLN A 19 -11.09 17.90 -29.72
CA GLN A 19 -9.97 16.98 -29.53
C GLN A 19 -8.61 17.68 -29.63
N GLU A 20 -8.46 18.63 -30.55
CA GLU A 20 -7.23 19.42 -30.71
C GLU A 20 -6.96 20.32 -29.50
N GLU A 21 -7.99 20.95 -28.93
CA GLU A 21 -7.86 21.76 -27.71
C GLU A 21 -7.54 20.90 -26.48
N LEU A 22 -8.09 19.68 -26.40
CA LEU A 22 -7.75 18.72 -25.34
C LEU A 22 -6.29 18.28 -25.42
N LEU A 23 -5.78 18.03 -26.64
CA LEU A 23 -4.37 17.69 -26.85
C LEU A 23 -3.45 18.86 -26.49
N ALA A 24 -3.78 20.08 -26.94
CA ALA A 24 -3.00 21.28 -26.59
C ALA A 24 -2.97 21.52 -25.07
N ALA A 25 -4.11 21.38 -24.38
CA ALA A 25 -4.19 21.50 -22.93
C ALA A 25 -3.38 20.41 -22.21
N TYR A 26 -3.35 19.18 -22.73
CA TYR A 26 -2.54 18.10 -22.18
C TYR A 26 -1.03 18.34 -22.37
N GLU A 27 -0.62 18.82 -23.53
CA GLU A 27 0.77 19.19 -23.80
C GLU A 27 1.25 20.34 -22.89
N GLU A 28 0.41 21.34 -22.64
CA GLU A 28 0.69 22.40 -21.67
C GLU A 28 0.82 21.84 -20.25
N GLN A 29 -0.03 20.88 -19.86
CA GLN A 29 0.09 20.22 -18.56
C GLN A 29 1.41 19.47 -18.43
N ILE A 30 1.79 18.65 -19.42
CA ILE A 30 3.07 17.92 -19.41
C ILE A 30 4.26 18.88 -19.28
N ARG A 31 4.23 20.02 -19.97
CA ARG A 31 5.29 21.03 -19.90
C ARG A 31 5.52 21.56 -18.48
N ASN A 32 4.47 21.59 -17.66
CA ASN A 32 4.54 22.09 -16.29
C ASN A 32 4.86 21.00 -15.25
N VAL A 33 4.84 19.71 -15.63
CA VAL A 33 5.20 18.61 -14.73
C VAL A 33 6.70 18.57 -14.52
N ARG A 34 7.13 18.64 -13.27
CA ARG A 34 8.53 18.48 -12.89
C ARG A 34 8.84 17.02 -12.61
N VAL A 35 10.00 16.56 -13.06
CA VAL A 35 10.45 15.18 -12.84
C VAL A 35 10.66 14.92 -11.35
N GLU A 36 11.15 15.92 -10.62
CA GLU A 36 11.37 15.89 -9.18
C GLU A 36 10.07 15.57 -8.41
N ASP A 37 8.96 16.19 -8.80
CA ASP A 37 7.65 15.97 -8.18
C ASP A 37 7.14 14.56 -8.46
N VAL A 38 7.35 14.06 -9.68
CA VAL A 38 7.00 12.67 -10.05
C VAL A 38 7.82 11.65 -9.26
N VAL A 39 9.11 11.91 -9.01
CA VAL A 39 9.97 11.03 -8.21
C VAL A 39 9.47 10.97 -6.76
N VAL A 40 9.17 12.12 -6.15
CA VAL A 40 8.63 12.18 -4.77
C VAL A 40 7.27 11.50 -4.69
N GLN A 41 6.38 11.76 -5.65
CA GLN A 41 5.06 11.12 -5.72
C GLN A 41 5.18 9.60 -5.88
N SER A 42 6.07 9.13 -6.76
CA SER A 42 6.31 7.70 -6.98
C SER A 42 6.79 7.02 -5.70
N LEU A 43 7.69 7.67 -4.95
CA LEU A 43 8.19 7.16 -3.68
C LEU A 43 7.06 7.02 -2.64
N ALA A 44 6.20 8.02 -2.53
CA ALA A 44 5.04 7.98 -1.65
C ALA A 44 4.08 6.84 -2.04
N SER A 45 3.79 6.67 -3.33
CA SER A 45 2.95 5.58 -3.84
C SER A 45 3.55 4.20 -3.58
N LEU A 46 4.87 4.04 -3.74
CA LEU A 46 5.56 2.78 -3.44
C LEU A 46 5.50 2.43 -1.95
N ILE A 47 5.63 3.43 -1.06
CA ILE A 47 5.51 3.24 0.38
C ILE A 47 4.07 2.80 0.75
N GLU A 48 3.06 3.47 0.20
CA GLU A 48 1.66 3.13 0.46
C GLU A 48 1.31 1.72 -0.04
N LEU A 49 1.71 1.40 -1.28
CA LEU A 49 1.50 0.07 -1.86
C LEU A 49 2.27 -1.01 -1.09
N GLY A 50 3.53 -0.74 -0.73
CA GLY A 50 4.34 -1.62 0.11
C GLY A 50 3.67 -1.87 1.47
N GLY A 51 3.10 -0.84 2.09
CA GLY A 51 2.35 -0.96 3.34
C GLY A 51 1.14 -1.88 3.22
N ARG A 52 0.42 -1.83 2.09
CA ARG A 52 -0.67 -2.78 1.79
C ARG A 52 -0.16 -4.20 1.60
N ARG A 53 0.92 -4.41 0.83
CA ARG A 53 1.53 -5.74 0.63
C ARG A 53 2.19 -6.34 1.87
N ALA A 54 2.52 -5.49 2.84
CA ALA A 54 2.94 -5.91 4.18
C ALA A 54 1.76 -6.25 5.11
N GLY A 55 0.52 -5.89 4.73
CA GLY A 55 -0.66 -5.98 5.58
C GLY A 55 -0.63 -5.00 6.76
N LEU A 56 0.06 -3.86 6.60
CA LEU A 56 0.14 -2.79 7.59
C LEU A 56 -1.00 -1.78 7.45
N ALA A 57 -1.60 -1.67 6.26
CA ALA A 57 -2.75 -0.82 6.03
C ALA A 57 -4.06 -1.46 6.58
N PRO A 58 -5.03 -0.65 7.04
CA PRO A 58 -6.33 -1.15 7.48
C PRO A 58 -7.00 -2.00 6.40
N GLY A 59 -7.41 -3.23 6.76
CA GLY A 59 -8.06 -4.17 5.83
C GLY A 59 -7.12 -4.91 4.88
N ALA A 60 -5.81 -4.63 4.88
CA ALA A 60 -4.86 -5.19 3.92
C ALA A 60 -4.25 -6.54 4.33
N LEU A 61 -4.72 -7.19 5.40
CA LEU A 61 -4.21 -8.50 5.83
C LEU A 61 -4.33 -9.58 4.73
N GLY A 62 -5.40 -9.54 3.94
CA GLY A 62 -5.62 -10.43 2.80
C GLY A 62 -4.87 -10.02 1.52
N GLU A 63 -4.19 -8.88 1.53
CA GLU A 63 -3.41 -8.36 0.39
C GLU A 63 -1.91 -8.61 0.54
N ARG A 64 -1.51 -9.40 1.55
CA ARG A 64 -0.11 -9.71 1.82
C ARG A 64 0.53 -10.43 0.64
N ASP A 65 1.62 -9.85 0.16
CA ASP A 65 2.39 -10.37 -0.98
C ASP A 65 3.87 -10.07 -0.73
N PRO A 66 4.64 -11.05 -0.20
CA PRO A 66 6.06 -10.85 0.08
C PRO A 66 6.86 -10.50 -1.18
N ALA A 67 6.52 -11.09 -2.34
CA ALA A 67 7.25 -10.83 -3.58
C ALA A 67 7.05 -9.39 -4.06
N GLN A 68 5.81 -8.89 -4.04
CA GLN A 68 5.56 -7.48 -4.38
C GLN A 68 6.14 -6.51 -3.33
N LEU A 69 6.12 -6.88 -2.04
CA LEU A 69 6.74 -6.09 -0.98
C LEU A 69 8.25 -5.97 -1.18
N GLN A 70 8.93 -7.05 -1.57
CA GLN A 70 10.36 -7.03 -1.90
C GLN A 70 10.65 -6.04 -3.04
N VAL A 71 9.86 -6.07 -4.11
CA VAL A 71 10.00 -5.14 -5.25
C VAL A 71 9.84 -3.69 -4.79
N ALA A 72 8.84 -3.40 -3.95
CA ALA A 72 8.64 -2.06 -3.41
C ALA A 72 9.84 -1.59 -2.57
N ILE A 73 10.37 -2.46 -1.70
CA ILE A 73 11.54 -2.16 -0.86
C ILE A 73 12.77 -1.83 -1.72
N GLU A 74 13.06 -2.64 -2.74
CA GLU A 74 14.21 -2.39 -3.62
C GLU A 74 14.04 -1.12 -4.46
N ALA A 75 12.83 -0.84 -4.96
CA ALA A 75 12.54 0.39 -5.67
C ALA A 75 12.72 1.64 -4.78
N ILE A 76 12.22 1.59 -3.54
CA ILE A 76 12.39 2.68 -2.56
C ILE A 76 13.87 2.88 -2.24
N LYS A 77 14.64 1.81 -1.99
CA LYS A 77 16.09 1.89 -1.73
C LYS A 77 16.85 2.53 -2.90
N ALA A 78 16.46 2.22 -4.13
CA ALA A 78 17.09 2.77 -5.32
C ALA A 78 16.75 4.25 -5.54
N LEU A 79 15.51 4.66 -5.26
CA LEU A 79 15.04 6.04 -5.46
C LEU A 79 15.42 6.98 -4.30
N GLN A 80 15.55 6.46 -3.07
CA GLN A 80 15.77 7.28 -1.88
C GLN A 80 16.97 8.24 -2.01
N PRO A 81 18.17 7.85 -2.48
CA PRO A 81 19.30 8.76 -2.58
C PRO A 81 19.06 9.92 -3.57
N VAL A 82 18.23 9.69 -4.58
CA VAL A 82 17.85 10.72 -5.56
C VAL A 82 16.80 11.66 -4.98
N ALA A 83 15.85 11.12 -4.21
CA ALA A 83 14.76 11.88 -3.60
C ALA A 83 15.16 12.64 -2.32
N GLU A 84 16.20 12.20 -1.61
CA GLU A 84 16.65 12.81 -0.35
C GLU A 84 16.84 14.34 -0.40
N PRO A 85 17.55 14.94 -1.38
CA PRO A 85 17.65 16.39 -1.48
C PRO A 85 16.31 17.08 -1.81
N LEU A 86 15.36 16.38 -2.43
CA LEU A 86 14.03 16.89 -2.78
C LEU A 86 13.06 16.86 -1.58
N LEU A 87 13.22 15.86 -0.71
CA LEU A 87 12.35 15.62 0.45
C LEU A 87 12.66 16.57 1.62
N GLY A 88 13.90 17.06 1.72
CA GLY A 88 14.36 17.91 2.82
C GLY A 88 14.03 17.29 4.20
N PRO A 89 13.24 17.95 5.06
CA PRO A 89 12.92 17.43 6.39
C PRO A 89 12.12 16.10 6.37
N ASN A 90 11.45 15.78 5.27
CA ASN A 90 10.64 14.55 5.15
C ASN A 90 11.49 13.30 4.85
N ALA A 91 12.78 13.45 4.56
CA ALA A 91 13.67 12.31 4.26
C ALA A 91 13.71 11.30 5.41
N ALA A 92 13.68 11.77 6.66
CA ALA A 92 13.67 10.90 7.84
C ALA A 92 12.40 10.03 7.91
N GLN A 93 11.24 10.57 7.50
CA GLN A 93 9.98 9.83 7.48
C GLN A 93 10.02 8.69 6.45
N VAL A 94 10.60 8.94 5.28
CA VAL A 94 10.80 7.92 4.23
C VAL A 94 11.72 6.80 4.72
N GLN A 95 12.84 7.13 5.37
CA GLN A 95 13.76 6.15 5.95
C GLN A 95 13.08 5.28 7.01
N GLN A 96 12.27 5.91 7.87
CA GLN A 96 11.49 5.21 8.88
C GLN A 96 10.46 4.27 8.25
N ALA A 97 9.77 4.72 7.20
CA ALA A 97 8.80 3.89 6.48
C ALA A 97 9.47 2.68 5.81
N LEU A 98 10.61 2.89 5.14
CA LEU A 98 11.39 1.80 4.54
C LEU A 98 11.82 0.76 5.59
N SER A 99 12.28 1.22 6.75
CA SER A 99 12.68 0.33 7.86
C SER A 99 11.49 -0.52 8.34
N GLN A 100 10.29 0.07 8.46
CA GLN A 100 9.07 -0.66 8.83
C GLN A 100 8.70 -1.72 7.78
N LEU A 101 8.80 -1.38 6.50
CA LEU A 101 8.53 -2.33 5.41
C LEU A 101 9.50 -3.51 5.43
N GLN A 102 10.80 -3.27 5.67
CA GLN A 102 11.81 -4.32 5.77
C GLN A 102 11.56 -5.26 6.96
N ILE A 103 11.19 -4.71 8.12
CA ILE A 103 10.81 -5.52 9.29
C ILE A 103 9.57 -6.38 9.00
N ALA A 104 8.57 -5.80 8.32
CA ALA A 104 7.37 -6.55 7.95
C ALA A 104 7.69 -7.66 6.94
N TYR A 105 8.56 -7.38 5.95
CA TYR A 105 9.03 -8.39 4.99
C TYR A 105 9.74 -9.55 5.67
N ALA A 106 10.65 -9.28 6.62
CA ALA A 106 11.34 -10.32 7.38
C ALA A 106 10.35 -11.23 8.14
N LYS A 107 9.36 -10.64 8.81
CA LYS A 107 8.31 -11.40 9.51
C LYS A 107 7.47 -12.28 8.58
N LEU A 108 7.19 -11.79 7.37
CA LEU A 108 6.46 -12.56 6.36
C LEU A 108 7.31 -13.71 5.80
N ALA A 109 8.61 -13.49 5.62
CA ALA A 109 9.54 -14.53 5.18
C ALA A 109 9.73 -15.62 6.26
N GLU A 110 9.79 -15.24 7.53
CA GLU A 110 9.87 -16.20 8.66
C GLU A 110 8.57 -17.00 8.85
N GLY A 111 7.41 -16.42 8.53
CA GLY A 111 6.11 -17.08 8.59
C GLY A 111 5.72 -17.90 7.34
N GLY A 112 6.59 -17.92 6.33
CA GLY A 112 6.34 -18.52 5.01
C GLY A 112 7.22 -19.74 4.71
N ALA A 113 7.11 -20.80 5.51
CA ALA A 113 7.51 -22.15 5.11
C ALA A 113 6.53 -23.16 5.77
N PRO A 114 5.78 -23.93 4.98
CA PRO A 114 6.32 -25.18 4.44
C PRO A 114 5.87 -25.46 2.99
N GLY A 115 6.83 -25.70 2.08
CA GLY A 115 6.47 -25.98 0.69
C GLY A 115 7.61 -26.07 -0.32
N GLU A 116 8.72 -26.70 0.04
CA GLU A 116 9.51 -27.46 -0.93
C GLU A 116 9.54 -28.89 -0.40
N ASP A 117 8.73 -29.76 -0.99
CA ASP A 117 8.88 -31.21 -0.85
C ASP A 117 10.19 -31.60 -1.55
N PRO A 118 11.24 -32.07 -0.84
CA PRO A 118 12.16 -32.97 -1.48
C PRO A 118 11.45 -34.33 -1.51
N THR A 119 11.07 -34.76 -2.70
CA THR A 119 10.90 -36.18 -3.08
C THR A 119 11.40 -37.16 -2.01
N GLY A 120 10.50 -37.82 -1.28
CA GLY A 120 10.84 -39.03 -0.54
C GLY A 120 11.11 -40.22 -1.49
N PRO A 121 11.50 -41.41 -1.00
CA PRO A 121 11.72 -41.77 0.40
C PRO A 121 13.08 -42.45 0.65
N LEU A 122 13.52 -42.50 1.91
CA LEU A 122 14.29 -43.62 2.44
C LEU A 122 14.04 -43.64 3.94
N GLY A 123 13.45 -44.74 4.39
CA GLY A 123 13.01 -44.92 5.75
C GLY A 123 14.18 -45.18 6.70
N ALA A 124 13.96 -44.84 7.96
CA ALA A 124 14.51 -45.55 9.10
C ALA A 124 13.65 -45.19 10.30
N ASP A 125 12.76 -46.12 10.62
CA ASP A 125 12.22 -46.38 11.94
C ASP A 125 13.32 -46.28 12.99
N VAL A 126 13.12 -45.47 14.02
CA VAL A 126 13.50 -45.79 15.41
C VAL A 126 12.72 -44.90 16.37
N SER A 127 11.67 -45.48 16.98
CA SER A 127 11.26 -45.09 18.33
C SER A 127 12.38 -45.39 19.34
N PRO A 128 12.40 -44.67 20.47
CA PRO A 128 12.19 -45.41 21.70
C PRO A 128 11.13 -44.77 22.61
N ALA A 129 10.45 -45.67 23.32
CA ALA A 129 9.46 -45.40 24.35
C ALA A 129 10.08 -45.36 25.75
N GLY A 130 9.39 -44.65 26.65
CA GLY A 130 9.45 -44.80 28.11
C GLY A 130 10.11 -43.63 28.85
N ALA A 131 9.64 -43.12 29.99
CA ALA A 131 8.49 -43.45 30.83
C ALA A 131 8.35 -42.37 31.93
N GLY A 132 7.13 -42.12 32.42
CA GLY A 132 6.82 -41.58 33.74
C GLY A 132 6.86 -40.04 33.87
N GLY A 133 5.87 -39.35 34.42
CA GLY A 133 4.74 -39.79 35.23
C GLY A 133 3.67 -38.70 35.36
N GLU A 134 2.49 -39.14 35.80
CA GLU A 134 1.31 -38.37 36.18
C GLU A 134 1.62 -37.33 37.28
N ASP A 135 1.05 -36.13 37.19
CA ASP A 135 0.00 -35.70 38.14
C ASP A 135 -0.62 -34.33 37.80
N ALA A 136 -1.90 -34.20 38.15
CA ALA A 136 -2.70 -33.00 38.37
C ALA A 136 -3.22 -32.15 37.18
N ALA A 137 -4.45 -32.49 36.74
CA ALA A 137 -5.51 -31.49 36.48
C ALA A 137 -6.37 -31.34 37.77
N PRO A 138 -7.34 -30.40 37.92
CA PRO A 138 -7.92 -29.48 36.94
C PRO A 138 -8.20 -28.03 37.47
N ALA A 139 -8.54 -27.09 36.56
CA ALA A 139 -9.65 -26.13 36.75
C ALA A 139 -9.69 -25.12 35.58
N ALA A 140 -10.75 -25.19 34.77
CA ALA A 140 -11.28 -24.08 33.97
C ALA A 140 -12.43 -23.41 34.79
N PRO A 141 -12.92 -22.19 34.48
CA PRO A 141 -13.65 -21.99 33.23
C PRO A 141 -13.51 -20.62 32.54
N GLN A 142 -13.95 -20.64 31.29
CA GLN A 142 -14.25 -19.54 30.39
C GLN A 142 -15.07 -18.40 31.01
N GLN A 143 -14.77 -17.16 30.61
CA GLN A 143 -15.82 -16.15 30.40
C GLN A 143 -15.71 -15.59 28.97
N LYS A 144 -16.75 -15.93 28.20
CA LYS A 144 -17.16 -15.31 26.94
C LYS A 144 -17.74 -13.92 27.25
N GLN A 145 -17.39 -12.96 26.38
CA GLN A 145 -18.23 -11.93 25.76
C GLN A 145 -19.20 -11.13 26.64
N GLU A 146 -19.10 -9.80 26.58
CA GLU A 146 -20.03 -9.01 25.75
C GLU A 146 -19.47 -7.61 25.43
N PRO A 147 -19.62 -7.12 24.18
CA PRO A 147 -19.28 -5.77 23.79
C PRO A 147 -20.43 -4.80 24.16
N GLY A 148 -20.10 -3.72 24.86
CA GLY A 148 -21.03 -2.63 25.10
C GLY A 148 -21.45 -1.95 23.79
N PRO A 149 -22.69 -1.44 23.71
CA PRO A 149 -23.30 -0.97 22.47
C PRO A 149 -22.57 0.23 21.85
N VAL A 150 -22.40 0.14 20.54
CA VAL A 150 -22.03 1.24 19.65
C VAL A 150 -23.11 2.31 19.69
N GLU A 151 -22.89 3.40 20.42
CA GLU A 151 -23.66 4.63 20.23
C GLU A 151 -23.19 5.31 18.93
N SER A 152 -23.93 4.99 17.87
CA SER A 152 -24.51 5.94 16.93
C SER A 152 -23.60 7.02 16.37
N GLY A 153 -23.20 6.79 15.11
CA GLY A 153 -22.81 7.83 14.19
C GLY A 153 -23.83 8.97 14.18
N ARG A 154 -23.45 10.08 14.79
CA ARG A 154 -24.00 11.38 14.41
C ARG A 154 -23.26 11.82 13.17
N LEU A 155 -23.88 11.52 12.03
CA LEU A 155 -23.63 12.16 10.75
C LEU A 155 -23.68 13.67 10.97
N TRP A 156 -22.51 14.30 10.99
CA TRP A 156 -22.40 15.75 10.97
C TRP A 156 -22.73 16.22 9.56
N ILE A 157 -23.78 17.03 9.41
CA ILE A 157 -24.13 17.70 8.15
C ILE A 157 -23.87 19.20 8.36
N PRO A 158 -22.89 19.80 7.67
CA PRO A 158 -22.76 21.26 7.62
C PRO A 158 -23.67 21.86 6.55
N GLY A 159 -24.36 22.96 6.87
CA GLY A 159 -24.86 23.91 5.87
C GLY A 159 -26.39 24.03 5.72
N GLN A 160 -27.12 24.24 6.81
CA GLN A 160 -28.39 25.01 6.77
C GLN A 160 -28.19 26.28 7.58
#